data_AF-A0A937JX87-F1
#
_entry.id   AF-A0A937JX87-F1
#
_cell.length_a   1.000
_cell.length_b   1.000
_cell.length_c   1.000
_cell.angle_alpha   90.00
_cell.angle_beta   90.00
_cell.angle_gamma   90.00
#
_symmetry.space_group_name_H-M   'P 1'
#
loop_
_entity.id
_entity.type
_entity.pdbx_description
1 polymer ?
#
loop_
_entity_poly.entity_id
_entity_poly.type
_entity_poly.pdbx_seq_one_letter_code
_entity_poly.pdbx_strand_id
1 'polypeptide(L)'
;MRHGWITSPSSRLLGYIDGWETANNASDPTNDIDIGTGVCWIDDRLVELSSPITKRLDASWNAGSGNGGLFSGSKANSTWYHLFAMYNPSTGAVDAGWDTSISGANKPSGWNVRRIWSNQTKSDGVIRAYSQKGNRCFWKGSTFYSNTGAIGNTARVLVTLTVPTGIQVEPLLAIFYSGSNADYLWFSSPADQDDETADYTVGRIHVQCSSVAPLGTVRLLTDTSGRIGMREALGNASNSLWISCAGYEDMRGRR
;
A
#
# COMPACT_ATOMS: atom_id res chain seq x y z
N MET A 1 35.08 31.22 21.49
CA MET A 1 33.71 31.52 21.02
C MET A 1 33.36 30.53 19.92
N ARG A 2 32.12 30.02 19.95
CA ARG A 2 31.57 28.91 19.16
C ARG A 2 31.67 29.11 17.65
N HIS A 3 31.94 28.03 16.91
CA HIS A 3 31.09 27.55 15.81
C HIS A 3 31.59 26.18 15.32
N GLY A 4 31.10 25.11 15.94
CA GLY A 4 31.11 23.78 15.33
C GLY A 4 29.86 23.67 14.48
N TRP A 5 29.98 23.84 13.17
CA TRP A 5 28.93 23.53 12.22
C TRP A 5 28.72 22.01 12.23
N ILE A 6 27.46 21.56 12.37
CA ILE A 6 27.10 20.17 12.15
C ILE A 6 27.32 19.89 10.65
N THR A 7 28.44 19.23 10.33
CA THR A 7 28.77 18.79 8.97
C THR A 7 28.29 17.36 8.76
N SER A 8 26.99 17.21 8.53
CA SER A 8 26.35 16.13 7.74
C SER A 8 24.85 16.20 7.99
N PRO A 9 23.97 16.16 6.97
CA PRO A 9 22.60 15.80 7.22
C PRO A 9 22.65 14.38 7.82
N SER A 10 22.28 14.26 9.10
CA SER A 10 22.28 12.98 9.78
C SER A 10 21.46 12.00 8.94
N SER A 11 21.98 10.80 8.70
CA SER A 11 21.30 9.69 8.03
C SER A 11 19.89 9.38 8.57
N ARG A 12 19.52 9.97 9.71
CA ARG A 12 18.19 9.95 10.33
C ARG A 12 17.07 10.64 9.55
N LEU A 13 17.33 11.48 8.55
CA LEU A 13 16.27 12.15 7.75
C LEU A 13 15.92 11.45 6.42
N LEU A 14 16.65 10.41 6.00
CA LEU A 14 16.42 9.70 4.72
C LEU A 14 15.01 9.08 4.61
N GLY A 15 14.26 9.01 5.71
CA GLY A 15 12.88 8.58 5.78
C GLY A 15 11.85 9.70 5.99
N TYR A 16 12.20 10.98 6.19
CA TYR A 16 11.20 11.95 6.62
C TYR A 16 10.12 12.26 5.57
N ILE A 17 8.85 12.21 5.98
CA ILE A 17 7.68 12.69 5.25
C ILE A 17 6.65 13.18 6.28
N ASP A 18 6.09 14.36 6.03
CA ASP A 18 4.96 14.92 6.75
C ASP A 18 4.03 15.63 5.77
N GLY A 19 2.72 15.51 5.96
CA GLY A 19 1.73 15.89 4.95
C GLY A 19 1.80 15.01 3.70
N TRP A 20 1.78 15.64 2.51
CA TRP A 20 1.65 14.95 1.22
C TRP A 20 0.48 13.95 1.25
N GLU A 21 -0.61 14.37 1.89
CA GLU A 21 -1.84 13.60 1.93
C GLU A 21 -2.57 13.76 0.61
N THR A 22 -3.30 12.73 0.23
CA THR A 22 -3.93 12.64 -1.08
C THR A 22 -5.40 12.26 -0.94
N ALA A 23 -6.20 12.75 -1.87
CA ALA A 23 -7.61 12.41 -1.97
C ALA A 23 -8.03 12.31 -3.43
N ASN A 24 -9.00 11.45 -3.72
CA ASN A 24 -9.73 11.52 -4.99
C ASN A 24 -10.28 12.93 -5.18
N ASN A 25 -10.04 13.52 -6.35
CA ASN A 25 -10.52 14.87 -6.65
C ASN A 25 -12.04 14.94 -6.56
N ALA A 26 -12.57 16.06 -6.06
CA ALA A 26 -14.01 16.22 -5.85
C ALA A 26 -14.82 16.35 -7.16
N SER A 27 -14.20 16.87 -8.21
CA SER A 27 -14.85 17.12 -9.52
C SER A 27 -14.62 15.97 -10.50
N ASP A 28 -13.40 15.43 -10.57
CA ASP A 28 -13.06 14.24 -11.35
C ASP A 28 -12.37 13.16 -10.50
N PRO A 29 -13.10 12.44 -9.64
CA PRO A 29 -12.53 11.34 -8.87
C PRO A 29 -12.10 10.15 -9.73
N THR A 30 -12.46 10.14 -11.03
CA THR A 30 -12.14 9.05 -11.96
C THR A 30 -10.69 9.08 -12.37
N ASN A 31 -10.13 10.28 -12.59
CA ASN A 31 -8.80 10.46 -13.16
C ASN A 31 -7.86 11.27 -12.28
N ASP A 32 -8.40 12.09 -11.37
CA ASP A 32 -7.62 13.12 -10.71
C ASP A 32 -7.45 12.84 -9.21
N ILE A 33 -6.27 13.23 -8.71
CA ILE A 33 -5.93 13.19 -7.29
C ILE A 33 -5.49 14.58 -6.86
N ASP A 34 -6.10 15.04 -5.78
CA ASP A 34 -5.67 16.22 -5.05
C ASP A 34 -4.56 15.82 -4.08
N ILE A 35 -3.47 16.58 -4.11
CA ILE A 35 -2.26 16.35 -3.33
C ILE A 35 -2.08 17.57 -2.44
N GLY A 36 -2.24 17.35 -1.14
CA GLY A 36 -2.09 18.37 -0.11
C GLY A 36 -0.63 18.81 0.06
N THR A 37 -0.47 19.95 0.71
CA THR A 37 0.85 20.46 1.10
C THR A 37 1.61 19.45 1.96
N GLY A 38 2.93 19.56 1.97
CA GLY A 38 3.73 18.72 2.83
C GLY A 38 5.21 18.88 2.57
N VAL A 39 5.97 18.16 3.38
CA VAL A 39 7.42 18.21 3.38
C VAL A 39 7.96 16.77 3.35
N CYS A 40 8.91 16.49 2.46
CA CYS A 40 9.58 15.19 2.41
C CYS A 40 11.06 15.31 2.07
N TRP A 41 11.85 14.32 2.46
CA TRP A 41 13.26 14.26 2.12
C TRP A 41 13.46 13.61 0.75
N ILE A 42 13.96 14.35 -0.25
CA ILE A 42 14.31 13.82 -1.57
C ILE A 42 15.83 13.93 -1.73
N ASP A 43 16.48 12.79 -1.92
CA ASP A 43 17.95 12.63 -2.00
C ASP A 43 18.72 13.28 -0.83
N ASP A 44 19.16 14.52 -1.00
CA ASP A 44 20.04 15.26 -0.10
C ASP A 44 19.36 16.45 0.59
N ARG A 45 18.06 16.67 0.36
CA ARG A 45 17.37 17.86 0.86
C ARG A 45 15.92 17.62 1.26
N LEU A 46 15.43 18.56 2.07
CA LEU A 46 14.04 18.70 2.42
C LEU A 46 13.31 19.48 1.31
N VAL A 47 12.21 18.91 0.80
CA VAL A 47 11.40 19.46 -0.29
C VAL A 47 9.99 19.73 0.23
N GLU A 48 9.52 20.96 0.05
CA GLU A 48 8.20 21.42 0.47
C GLU A 48 7.30 21.67 -0.74
N LEU A 49 6.12 21.07 -0.74
CA LEU A 49 5.00 21.50 -1.58
C LEU A 49 4.17 22.51 -0.79
N SER A 50 4.33 23.79 -1.11
CA SER A 50 3.75 24.91 -0.35
C SER A 50 2.29 25.21 -0.66
N SER A 51 1.76 24.67 -1.76
CA SER A 51 0.35 24.78 -2.12
C SER A 51 -0.18 23.46 -2.66
N PRO A 52 -1.44 23.08 -2.36
CA PRO A 52 -2.01 21.85 -2.90
C PRO A 52 -2.04 21.89 -4.43
N ILE A 53 -1.84 20.73 -5.06
CA ILE A 53 -1.92 20.57 -6.51
C ILE A 53 -2.86 19.41 -6.86
N THR A 54 -3.49 19.50 -8.02
CA THR A 54 -4.25 18.39 -8.61
C THR A 54 -3.41 17.83 -9.76
N LYS A 55 -3.30 16.51 -9.86
CA LYS A 55 -2.64 15.85 -11.00
C LYS A 55 -3.59 14.81 -11.62
N ARG A 56 -3.52 14.65 -12.93
CA ARG A 56 -4.38 13.73 -13.69
C ARG A 56 -3.62 12.47 -14.08
N LEU A 57 -4.10 11.30 -13.65
CA LEU A 57 -3.44 10.02 -13.92
C LEU A 57 -3.59 9.57 -15.37
N ASP A 58 -4.61 10.05 -16.07
CA ASP A 58 -4.95 9.69 -17.46
C ASP A 58 -4.22 10.52 -18.53
N ALA A 59 -3.29 11.39 -18.12
CA ALA A 59 -2.52 12.23 -19.02
C ALA A 59 -1.01 12.16 -18.72
N SER A 60 -0.21 12.25 -19.78
CA SER A 60 1.25 12.32 -19.69
C SER A 60 1.70 13.48 -18.81
N TRP A 61 2.74 13.25 -18.03
CA TRP A 61 3.22 14.20 -17.05
C TRP A 61 3.61 15.54 -17.69
N ASN A 62 3.16 16.63 -17.08
CA ASN A 62 3.68 17.97 -17.28
C ASN A 62 3.67 18.74 -15.95
N ALA A 63 4.61 19.66 -15.75
CA ALA A 63 4.72 20.39 -14.48
C ALA A 63 3.50 21.30 -14.24
N GLY A 64 3.09 21.47 -12.98
CA GLY A 64 1.99 22.32 -12.53
C GLY A 64 0.71 21.57 -12.15
N SER A 65 -0.17 22.28 -11.42
CA SER A 65 -1.49 21.81 -11.02
C SER A 65 -2.46 21.74 -12.20
N GLY A 66 -3.37 20.77 -12.20
CA GLY A 66 -4.32 20.48 -13.29
C GLY A 66 -3.71 19.77 -14.50
N ASN A 67 -2.39 19.60 -14.54
CA ASN A 67 -1.69 18.92 -15.62
C ASN A 67 -1.62 17.40 -15.40
N GLY A 68 -1.25 16.68 -16.46
CA GLY A 68 -1.04 15.25 -16.39
C GLY A 68 0.05 14.87 -15.40
N GLY A 69 -0.06 13.67 -14.84
CA GLY A 69 0.83 13.16 -13.81
C GLY A 69 1.54 11.86 -14.19
N LEU A 70 1.16 11.17 -15.27
CA LEU A 70 1.71 9.86 -15.58
C LEU A 70 3.05 9.96 -16.31
N PHE A 71 4.12 9.42 -15.72
CA PHE A 71 5.47 9.53 -16.24
C PHE A 71 5.67 8.84 -17.59
N SER A 72 5.00 7.71 -17.84
CA SER A 72 5.10 6.98 -19.09
C SER A 72 3.85 6.16 -19.40
N GLY A 73 3.64 5.89 -20.68
CA GLY A 73 2.54 5.06 -21.15
C GLY A 73 1.17 5.73 -21.02
N SER A 74 0.14 4.90 -20.81
CA SER A 74 -1.25 5.32 -20.64
C SER A 74 -1.85 4.67 -19.41
N LYS A 75 -2.91 5.28 -18.87
CA LYS A 75 -3.64 4.76 -17.72
C LYS A 75 -4.32 3.44 -18.07
N ALA A 76 -3.94 2.38 -17.37
CA ALA A 76 -4.42 1.02 -17.54
C ALA A 76 -5.39 0.64 -16.41
N ASN A 77 -6.24 -0.35 -16.67
CA ASN A 77 -7.20 -0.88 -15.69
C ASN A 77 -6.50 -1.83 -14.72
N SER A 78 -7.07 -2.02 -13.52
CA SER A 78 -6.56 -2.95 -12.50
C SER A 78 -5.08 -2.78 -12.18
N THR A 79 -4.57 -1.55 -12.22
CA THR A 79 -3.13 -1.26 -12.16
C THR A 79 -2.78 -0.42 -10.95
N TRP A 80 -1.65 -0.74 -10.32
CA TRP A 80 -1.07 0.09 -9.26
C TRP A 80 -0.11 1.13 -9.84
N TYR A 81 -0.32 2.36 -9.40
CA TYR A 81 0.51 3.52 -9.70
C TYR A 81 1.07 4.07 -8.40
N HIS A 82 2.39 4.17 -8.31
CA HIS A 82 3.08 4.77 -7.18
C HIS A 82 3.19 6.27 -7.41
N LEU A 83 2.71 7.06 -6.44
CA LEU A 83 2.78 8.51 -6.49
C LEU A 83 4.10 8.98 -5.91
N PHE A 84 4.73 9.93 -6.57
CA PHE A 84 6.01 10.50 -6.21
C PHE A 84 5.88 12.00 -5.96
N ALA A 85 6.47 12.47 -4.87
CA ALA A 85 6.90 13.86 -4.74
C ALA A 85 8.13 14.07 -5.63
N MET A 86 8.22 15.23 -6.28
CA MET A 86 9.25 15.53 -7.26
C MET A 86 9.94 16.85 -6.95
N TYR A 87 11.23 16.93 -7.23
CA TYR A 87 12.02 18.14 -7.12
C TYR A 87 12.96 18.32 -8.32
N ASN A 88 13.00 19.52 -8.88
CA ASN A 88 13.92 19.88 -9.95
C ASN A 88 15.07 20.73 -9.39
N PRO A 89 16.30 20.19 -9.28
CA PRO A 89 17.42 20.91 -8.66
C PRO A 89 17.91 22.12 -9.45
N SER A 90 17.64 22.19 -10.76
CA SER A 90 18.06 23.31 -11.60
C SER A 90 17.15 24.53 -11.47
N THR A 91 15.86 24.32 -11.18
CA THR A 91 14.85 25.39 -11.12
C THR A 91 14.29 25.63 -9.73
N GLY A 92 14.48 24.68 -8.81
CA GLY A 92 13.84 24.67 -7.49
C GLY A 92 12.37 24.27 -7.51
N ALA A 93 11.81 23.88 -8.66
CA ALA A 93 10.40 23.50 -8.78
C ALA A 93 10.08 22.22 -8.01
N VAL A 94 8.87 22.16 -7.43
CA VAL A 94 8.31 21.02 -6.71
C VAL A 94 7.01 20.61 -7.37
N ASP A 95 6.82 19.31 -7.57
CA ASP A 95 5.64 18.76 -8.25
C ASP A 95 5.36 17.33 -7.75
N ALA A 96 4.41 16.65 -8.40
CA ALA A 96 4.12 15.25 -8.19
C ALA A 96 3.77 14.53 -9.50
N GLY A 97 3.84 13.20 -9.47
CA GLY A 97 3.40 12.36 -10.58
C GLY A 97 3.49 10.87 -10.26
N TRP A 98 3.06 10.05 -11.20
CA TRP A 98 2.92 8.61 -11.05
C TRP A 98 3.84 7.82 -11.96
N ASP A 99 4.29 6.70 -11.44
CA ASP A 99 4.94 5.63 -12.18
C ASP A 99 4.35 4.29 -11.76
N THR A 100 4.37 3.28 -12.62
CA THR A 100 4.14 1.89 -12.21
C THR A 100 5.37 1.28 -11.53
N SER A 101 6.55 1.88 -11.70
CA SER A 101 7.77 1.52 -10.96
C SER A 101 7.77 2.10 -9.55
N ILE A 102 8.11 1.29 -8.54
CA ILE A 102 8.28 1.75 -7.14
C ILE A 102 9.43 2.75 -6.95
N SER A 103 10.39 2.79 -7.87
CA SER A 103 11.55 3.69 -7.80
C SER A 103 11.37 4.95 -8.65
N GLY A 104 10.26 5.09 -9.38
CA GLY A 104 10.05 6.20 -10.30
C GLY A 104 11.04 6.15 -11.47
N ALA A 105 11.29 4.95 -12.00
CA ALA A 105 12.29 4.70 -13.05
C ALA A 105 12.03 5.51 -14.34
N ASN A 106 10.78 5.90 -14.60
CA ASN A 106 10.36 6.65 -15.77
C ASN A 106 10.21 8.15 -15.51
N LYS A 107 10.61 8.65 -14.33
CA LYS A 107 10.48 10.07 -13.97
C LYS A 107 11.02 11.00 -15.08
N PRO A 108 10.36 12.13 -15.36
CA PRO A 108 10.84 13.12 -16.31
C PRO A 108 12.30 13.54 -16.05
N SER A 109 13.04 13.80 -17.14
CA SER A 109 14.45 14.21 -17.05
C SER A 109 14.61 15.48 -16.23
N GLY A 110 15.66 15.53 -15.40
CA GLY A 110 15.94 16.67 -14.52
C GLY A 110 15.12 16.70 -13.22
N TRP A 111 14.29 15.69 -12.94
CA TRP A 111 13.57 15.57 -11.68
C TRP A 111 14.11 14.46 -10.81
N ASN A 112 14.23 14.75 -9.51
CA ASN A 112 14.46 13.77 -8.46
C ASN A 112 13.13 13.43 -7.81
N VAL A 113 12.97 12.19 -7.33
CA VAL A 113 11.66 11.70 -6.89
C VAL A 113 11.74 10.87 -5.61
N ARG A 114 10.65 10.92 -4.84
CA ARG A 114 10.41 10.08 -3.67
C ARG A 114 9.00 9.54 -3.68
N ARG A 115 8.84 8.23 -3.51
CA ARG A 115 7.51 7.64 -3.37
C ARG A 115 6.84 8.15 -2.10
N ILE A 116 5.63 8.68 -2.24
CA ILE A 116 4.82 9.22 -1.14
C ILE A 116 3.49 8.50 -0.96
N TRP A 117 2.98 7.82 -2.00
CA TRP A 117 1.71 7.11 -1.92
C TRP A 117 1.57 6.05 -3.02
N SER A 118 0.41 5.41 -3.12
CA SER A 118 0.04 4.50 -4.21
C SER A 118 -1.46 4.56 -4.46
N ASN A 119 -1.84 4.56 -5.72
CA ASN A 119 -3.22 4.60 -6.19
C ASN A 119 -3.49 3.38 -7.07
N GLN A 120 -4.68 2.80 -6.97
CA GLN A 120 -5.10 1.69 -7.82
C GLN A 120 -6.18 2.16 -8.79
N THR A 121 -6.10 1.78 -10.05
CA THR A 121 -7.26 1.78 -10.94
C THR A 121 -8.05 0.48 -10.79
N LYS A 122 -9.38 0.55 -10.84
CA LYS A 122 -10.23 -0.64 -10.85
C LYS A 122 -10.28 -1.25 -12.26
N SER A 123 -11.04 -2.34 -12.41
CA SER A 123 -11.25 -3.03 -13.70
C SER A 123 -11.91 -2.15 -14.77
N ASP A 124 -12.63 -1.10 -14.36
CA ASP A 124 -13.25 -0.09 -15.22
C ASP A 124 -12.35 1.14 -15.47
N GLY A 125 -11.12 1.13 -14.96
CA GLY A 125 -10.17 2.24 -15.09
C GLY A 125 -10.39 3.40 -14.11
N VAL A 126 -11.47 3.41 -13.32
CA VAL A 126 -11.72 4.44 -12.32
C VAL A 126 -10.70 4.30 -11.18
N ILE A 127 -10.11 5.41 -10.71
CA ILE A 127 -9.25 5.38 -9.52
C ILE A 127 -10.08 4.92 -8.32
N ARG A 128 -9.62 3.87 -7.64
CA ARG A 128 -10.27 3.34 -6.44
C ARG A 128 -10.37 4.45 -5.41
N ALA A 129 -11.56 4.64 -4.88
CA ALA A 129 -11.81 5.71 -3.93
C ALA A 129 -11.33 5.34 -2.51
N TYR A 130 -10.74 6.31 -1.81
CA TYR A 130 -10.19 6.10 -0.47
C TYR A 130 -10.29 7.36 0.42
N SER A 131 -10.02 7.18 1.70
CA SER A 131 -9.67 8.22 2.65
C SER A 131 -8.27 7.94 3.16
N GLN A 132 -7.39 8.94 3.12
CA GLN A 132 -6.08 8.87 3.74
C GLN A 132 -6.13 9.50 5.14
N LYS A 133 -5.42 8.92 6.10
CA LYS A 133 -5.09 9.54 7.38
C LYS A 133 -3.64 9.24 7.71
N GLY A 134 -2.74 10.20 7.52
CA GLY A 134 -1.30 9.98 7.60
C GLY A 134 -0.87 8.84 6.66
N ASN A 135 -0.44 7.73 7.24
CA ASN A 135 0.03 6.55 6.51
C ASN A 135 -1.06 5.52 6.20
N ARG A 136 -2.28 5.69 6.72
CA ARG A 136 -3.37 4.73 6.55
C ARG A 136 -4.26 5.10 5.39
N CYS A 137 -4.45 4.13 4.50
CA CYS A 137 -5.48 4.12 3.49
C CYS A 137 -6.72 3.40 4.03
N PHE A 138 -7.89 4.01 3.89
CA PHE A 138 -9.19 3.37 4.11
C PHE A 138 -9.95 3.40 2.80
N TRP A 139 -10.25 2.24 2.24
CA TRP A 139 -11.03 2.14 1.02
C TRP A 139 -12.47 2.62 1.24
N LYS A 140 -13.00 3.38 0.29
CA LYS A 140 -14.45 3.67 0.23
C LYS A 140 -15.14 2.44 -0.37
N GLY A 141 -15.29 1.42 0.48
CA GLY A 141 -15.78 0.08 0.13
C GLY A 141 -14.68 -0.98 0.31
N SER A 142 -14.97 -2.04 1.06
CA SER A 142 -14.02 -3.14 1.27
C SER A 142 -13.91 -4.02 0.04
N THR A 143 -12.74 -4.62 -0.16
CA THR A 143 -12.59 -5.77 -1.06
C THR A 143 -12.63 -7.07 -0.26
N PHE A 144 -13.06 -8.14 -0.91
CA PHE A 144 -13.27 -9.42 -0.24
C PHE A 144 -12.53 -10.53 -0.96
N TYR A 145 -11.91 -11.40 -0.18
CA TYR A 145 -11.53 -12.73 -0.60
C TYR A 145 -12.45 -13.72 0.11
N SER A 146 -13.00 -14.68 -0.63
CA SER A 146 -13.80 -15.76 -0.06
C SER A 146 -13.30 -17.11 -0.55
N ASN A 147 -13.25 -18.07 0.35
CA ASN A 147 -12.98 -19.46 0.05
C ASN A 147 -14.07 -20.33 0.69
N THR A 148 -14.61 -21.27 -0.07
CA THR A 148 -15.50 -22.33 0.41
C THR A 148 -14.86 -23.66 0.04
N GLY A 149 -14.59 -24.49 1.03
CA GLY A 149 -13.88 -25.76 0.85
C GLY A 149 -12.62 -25.84 1.71
N ALA A 150 -11.83 -26.88 1.44
CA ALA A 150 -10.56 -27.10 2.11
C ALA A 150 -9.54 -26.03 1.73
N ILE A 151 -8.84 -25.49 2.72
CA ILE A 151 -7.62 -24.72 2.51
C ILE A 151 -6.44 -25.71 2.62
N GLY A 152 -5.39 -25.49 1.83
CA GLY A 152 -4.22 -26.39 1.82
C GLY A 152 -3.60 -26.57 3.21
N ASN A 153 -3.23 -27.81 3.53
CA ASN A 153 -2.60 -28.18 4.80
C ASN A 153 -1.15 -28.70 4.66
N THR A 154 -0.70 -28.97 3.44
CA THR A 154 0.67 -29.43 3.14
C THR A 154 1.62 -28.31 2.77
N ALA A 155 1.09 -27.19 2.28
CA ALA A 155 1.85 -25.99 1.93
C ALA A 155 0.98 -24.75 2.12
N ARG A 156 1.63 -23.61 2.35
CA ARG A 156 0.99 -22.30 2.42
C ARG A 156 0.23 -21.97 1.14
N VAL A 157 -1.01 -21.53 1.33
CA VAL A 157 -1.83 -20.92 0.29
C VAL A 157 -1.63 -19.41 0.32
N LEU A 158 -1.46 -18.79 -0.84
CA LEU A 158 -1.30 -17.33 -0.95
C LEU A 158 -2.63 -16.67 -1.32
N VAL A 159 -2.98 -15.62 -0.61
CA VAL A 159 -4.16 -14.79 -0.85
C VAL A 159 -3.71 -13.41 -1.32
N THR A 160 -4.09 -13.03 -2.55
CA THR A 160 -3.87 -11.69 -3.06
C THR A 160 -4.90 -10.72 -2.49
N LEU A 161 -4.40 -9.64 -1.86
CA LEU A 161 -5.22 -8.56 -1.32
C LEU A 161 -5.21 -7.35 -2.24
N THR A 162 -6.16 -6.45 -2.04
CA THR A 162 -6.19 -5.16 -2.74
C THR A 162 -5.35 -4.12 -2.01
N VAL A 163 -4.04 -4.28 -2.12
CA VAL A 163 -3.02 -3.40 -1.52
C VAL A 163 -1.89 -3.16 -2.53
N PRO A 164 -1.07 -2.10 -2.35
CA PRO A 164 0.00 -1.79 -3.30
C PRO A 164 0.97 -2.96 -3.49
N THR A 165 1.36 -3.19 -4.75
CA THR A 165 2.43 -4.14 -5.10
C THR A 165 3.79 -3.44 -5.17
N GLY A 166 4.88 -4.19 -5.21
CA GLY A 166 6.25 -3.72 -5.18
C GLY A 166 6.76 -3.28 -3.79
N ILE A 167 5.89 -3.20 -2.79
CA ILE A 167 6.22 -2.85 -1.40
C ILE A 167 5.46 -3.76 -0.43
N GLN A 168 5.99 -3.94 0.78
CA GLN A 168 5.24 -4.56 1.87
C GLN A 168 4.38 -3.50 2.58
N VAL A 169 3.16 -3.86 2.94
CA VAL A 169 2.26 -3.01 3.74
C VAL A 169 1.57 -3.86 4.82
N GLU A 170 1.04 -3.21 5.86
CA GLU A 170 0.15 -3.87 6.82
C GLU A 170 -1.31 -3.71 6.32
N PRO A 171 -1.98 -4.78 5.86
CA PRO A 171 -3.37 -4.69 5.43
C PRO A 171 -4.32 -4.52 6.63
N LEU A 172 -5.39 -3.75 6.43
CA LEU A 172 -6.46 -3.60 7.43
C LEU A 172 -7.51 -4.68 7.20
N LEU A 173 -7.40 -5.79 7.95
CA LEU A 173 -8.21 -7.00 7.75
C LEU A 173 -9.28 -7.19 8.80
N ALA A 174 -10.45 -7.66 8.35
CA ALA A 174 -11.45 -8.33 9.17
C ALA A 174 -11.66 -9.73 8.60
N ILE A 175 -11.66 -10.75 9.47
CA ILE A 175 -11.68 -12.14 9.04
C ILE A 175 -12.84 -12.87 9.70
N PHE A 176 -13.55 -13.64 8.91
CA PHE A 176 -14.55 -14.58 9.37
C PHE A 176 -14.14 -15.98 8.92
N TYR A 177 -14.14 -16.93 9.84
CA TYR A 177 -13.89 -18.33 9.55
C TYR A 177 -14.96 -19.20 10.20
N SER A 178 -15.48 -20.16 9.43
CA SER A 178 -16.40 -21.18 9.91
C SER A 178 -15.99 -22.54 9.37
N GLY A 179 -15.87 -23.52 10.27
CA GLY A 179 -15.66 -24.92 9.93
C GLY A 179 -16.61 -25.82 10.72
N SER A 180 -16.81 -27.04 10.23
CA SER A 180 -17.64 -28.07 10.88
C SER A 180 -16.89 -28.88 11.96
N ASN A 181 -15.57 -28.74 12.03
CA ASN A 181 -14.66 -29.53 12.86
C ASN A 181 -13.55 -28.65 13.40
N ALA A 182 -13.09 -28.92 14.63
CA ALA A 182 -11.93 -28.24 15.20
C ALA A 182 -10.72 -28.39 14.27
N ASP A 183 -10.27 -27.26 13.71
CA ASP A 183 -9.13 -27.11 12.83
C ASP A 183 -8.31 -25.91 13.29
N TYR A 184 -7.08 -25.73 12.79
CA TYR A 184 -6.27 -24.54 13.00
C TYR A 184 -6.04 -23.83 11.68
N LEU A 185 -6.43 -22.56 11.60
CA LEU A 185 -6.08 -21.68 10.50
C LEU A 185 -4.97 -20.73 10.93
N TRP A 186 -3.85 -20.77 10.22
CA TRP A 186 -2.71 -19.90 10.45
C TRP A 186 -2.60 -18.86 9.33
N PHE A 187 -2.41 -17.59 9.69
CA PHE A 187 -2.09 -16.50 8.78
C PHE A 187 -0.63 -16.08 8.94
N SER A 188 0.03 -15.79 7.81
CA SER A 188 1.46 -15.50 7.80
C SER A 188 1.87 -14.43 6.78
N SER A 189 2.96 -13.72 7.07
CA SER A 189 3.70 -12.91 6.09
C SER A 189 4.57 -13.83 5.24
N PRO A 190 4.35 -13.98 3.92
CA PRO A 190 5.21 -14.77 3.04
C PRO A 190 6.63 -14.23 2.89
N ALA A 191 6.86 -12.98 3.23
CA ALA A 191 8.17 -12.35 3.13
C ALA A 191 9.02 -12.53 4.39
N ASP A 192 8.39 -12.69 5.56
CA ASP A 192 9.09 -12.62 6.86
C ASP A 192 8.99 -13.91 7.67
N GLN A 193 8.19 -14.89 7.24
CA GLN A 193 7.94 -16.12 7.97
C GLN A 193 8.07 -17.32 7.04
N ASP A 194 8.75 -18.37 7.50
CA ASP A 194 8.87 -19.66 6.81
C ASP A 194 7.54 -20.42 6.81
N ASP A 195 7.29 -21.28 5.82
CA ASP A 195 6.06 -22.09 5.77
C ASP A 195 6.10 -23.20 6.83
N GLU A 196 5.17 -23.10 7.78
CA GLU A 196 5.01 -24.04 8.88
C GLU A 196 3.61 -24.63 8.87
N THR A 197 3.48 -25.86 9.39
CA THR A 197 2.18 -26.47 9.60
C THR A 197 1.40 -25.66 10.62
N ALA A 198 0.12 -25.41 10.35
CA ALA A 198 -0.74 -24.71 11.31
C ALA A 198 -0.90 -25.55 12.58
N ASP A 199 -0.64 -24.94 13.74
CA ASP A 199 -0.80 -25.55 15.06
C ASP A 199 -0.98 -24.46 16.13
N TYR A 200 -1.46 -24.83 17.32
CA TYR A 200 -1.64 -23.92 18.46
C TYR A 200 -0.31 -23.34 18.97
N THR A 201 0.83 -23.98 18.68
CA THR A 201 2.17 -23.51 19.10
C THR A 201 2.85 -22.59 18.06
N VAL A 202 2.39 -22.62 16.82
CA VAL A 202 2.99 -21.89 15.70
C VAL A 202 2.23 -20.57 15.49
N GLY A 203 2.71 -19.49 16.12
CA GLY A 203 2.53 -18.10 15.66
C GLY A 203 1.15 -17.41 15.79
N ARG A 204 1.02 -16.59 16.85
CA ARG A 204 0.25 -15.33 17.07
C ARG A 204 -1.24 -15.18 16.69
N ILE A 205 -1.82 -15.92 15.73
CA ILE A 205 -3.25 -15.83 15.42
C ILE A 205 -3.78 -17.23 15.09
N HIS A 206 -4.62 -17.71 15.99
CA HIS A 206 -5.13 -19.07 16.02
C HIS A 206 -6.65 -19.05 16.01
N VAL A 207 -7.23 -20.03 15.32
CA VAL A 207 -8.67 -20.25 15.33
C VAL A 207 -8.88 -21.73 15.51
N GLN A 208 -9.46 -22.13 16.63
CA GLN A 208 -10.08 -23.45 16.81
C GLN A 208 -11.57 -23.26 16.55
N CYS A 209 -12.15 -23.88 15.54
CA CYS A 209 -13.61 -23.81 15.38
C CYS A 209 -14.24 -25.20 15.25
N SER A 210 -15.10 -25.59 16.18
CA SER A 210 -16.13 -26.63 15.96
C SER A 210 -17.49 -26.01 15.57
N SER A 211 -17.56 -24.67 15.50
CA SER A 211 -18.62 -23.82 14.94
C SER A 211 -18.12 -22.34 14.87
N VAL A 212 -18.84 -21.47 14.16
CA VAL A 212 -18.49 -20.07 13.77
C VAL A 212 -17.59 -19.31 14.77
N ALA A 213 -16.48 -18.74 14.28
CA ALA A 213 -15.60 -17.86 15.07
C ALA A 213 -15.37 -16.50 14.36
N PRO A 214 -15.91 -15.38 14.86
CA PRO A 214 -15.52 -14.06 14.38
C PRO A 214 -14.09 -13.74 14.86
N LEU A 215 -13.23 -13.27 13.96
CA LEU A 215 -11.85 -12.95 14.29
C LEU A 215 -11.65 -11.43 14.37
N GLY A 216 -10.85 -11.03 15.36
CA GLY A 216 -10.37 -9.67 15.49
C GLY A 216 -9.34 -9.30 14.42
N THR A 217 -8.63 -8.20 14.63
CA THR A 217 -7.62 -7.71 13.68
C THR A 217 -6.37 -8.57 13.67
N VAL A 218 -5.98 -9.01 12.47
CA VAL A 218 -4.68 -9.63 12.19
C VAL A 218 -3.67 -8.55 11.83
N ARG A 219 -2.48 -8.57 12.45
CA ARG A 219 -1.36 -7.70 12.10
C ARG A 219 -0.20 -8.53 11.56
N LEU A 220 0.07 -8.38 10.28
CA LEU A 220 1.19 -8.97 9.56
C LEU A 220 1.48 -8.12 8.32
N LEU A 221 2.64 -8.30 7.71
CA LEU A 221 2.98 -7.64 6.44
C LEU A 221 2.58 -8.51 5.26
N THR A 222 2.23 -7.87 4.15
CA THR A 222 2.17 -8.57 2.86
C THR A 222 3.56 -8.86 2.34
N ASP A 223 3.67 -9.78 1.39
CA ASP A 223 4.81 -9.78 0.47
C ASP A 223 4.73 -8.58 -0.50
N THR A 224 5.76 -8.40 -1.32
CA THR A 224 5.81 -7.33 -2.34
C THR A 224 4.86 -7.58 -3.52
N SER A 225 4.18 -8.72 -3.58
CA SER A 225 3.11 -8.97 -4.55
C SER A 225 1.71 -8.66 -3.97
N GLY A 226 1.64 -8.09 -2.77
CA GLY A 226 0.37 -7.77 -2.11
C GLY A 226 -0.35 -9.00 -1.58
N ARG A 227 0.38 -10.06 -1.21
CA ARG A 227 -0.19 -11.33 -0.76
C ARG A 227 0.12 -11.61 0.71
N ILE A 228 -0.78 -12.34 1.33
CA ILE A 228 -0.60 -12.95 2.65
C ILE A 228 -0.65 -14.47 2.51
N GLY A 229 -0.09 -15.18 3.47
CA GLY A 229 -0.18 -16.63 3.59
C GLY A 229 -1.33 -17.07 4.46
N MET A 230 -1.92 -18.21 4.12
CA MET A 230 -2.82 -18.95 4.98
C MET A 230 -2.58 -20.46 4.85
N ARG A 231 -2.80 -21.21 5.92
CA ARG A 231 -2.69 -22.68 5.92
C ARG A 231 -3.58 -23.29 6.99
N GLU A 232 -4.27 -24.38 6.65
CA GLU A 232 -5.03 -25.18 7.62
C GLU A 232 -4.18 -26.31 8.19
N ALA A 233 -4.50 -26.79 9.39
CA ALA A 233 -3.82 -27.95 9.97
C ALA A 233 -4.37 -29.24 9.36
N LEU A 234 -5.69 -29.34 9.24
CA LEU A 234 -6.38 -30.57 8.85
C LEU A 234 -6.92 -30.53 7.41
N GLY A 235 -7.13 -29.34 6.83
CA GLY A 235 -7.55 -29.19 5.44
C GLY A 235 -8.99 -29.67 5.20
N ASN A 236 -9.89 -29.33 6.12
CA ASN A 236 -11.26 -29.86 6.11
C ASN A 236 -12.10 -29.28 4.96
N ALA A 237 -12.80 -30.14 4.23
CA ALA A 237 -13.56 -29.75 3.03
C ALA A 237 -14.82 -28.89 3.30
N SER A 238 -15.24 -28.73 4.56
CA SER A 238 -16.47 -28.02 4.94
C SER A 238 -16.19 -26.71 5.67
N ASN A 239 -15.20 -25.96 5.18
CA ASN A 239 -14.81 -24.68 5.73
C ASN A 239 -15.28 -23.53 4.84
N SER A 240 -15.48 -22.36 5.44
CA SER A 240 -15.72 -21.11 4.73
C SER A 240 -14.94 -19.99 5.39
N LEU A 241 -14.21 -19.25 4.57
CA LEU A 241 -13.35 -18.14 4.96
C LEU A 241 -13.75 -16.91 4.18
N TRP A 242 -13.92 -15.79 4.88
CA TRP A 242 -14.06 -14.47 4.29
C TRP A 242 -13.02 -13.53 4.90
N ILE A 243 -12.25 -12.87 4.04
CA ILE A 243 -11.29 -11.85 4.41
C ILE A 243 -11.74 -10.56 3.75
N SER A 244 -12.13 -9.59 4.57
CA SER A 244 -12.38 -8.22 4.12
C SER A 244 -11.11 -7.40 4.27
N CYS A 245 -10.67 -6.76 3.19
CA CYS A 245 -9.59 -5.77 3.19
C CYS A 245 -10.20 -4.37 3.09
N ALA A 246 -10.17 -3.63 4.21
CA ALA A 246 -10.70 -2.28 4.31
C ALA A 246 -9.67 -1.21 3.91
N GLY A 247 -8.42 -1.59 3.65
CA GLY A 247 -7.34 -0.65 3.41
C GLY A 247 -5.97 -1.22 3.79
N TYR A 248 -5.00 -0.33 4.00
CA TYR A 248 -3.64 -0.69 4.41
C TYR A 248 -2.95 0.47 5.14
N GLU A 249 -1.94 0.16 5.96
CA GLU A 249 -0.96 1.12 6.45
C GLU A 249 0.29 1.05 5.56
N ASP A 250 0.58 2.15 4.87
CA ASP A 250 1.80 2.33 4.10
C ASP A 250 2.97 2.62 5.05
N MET A 251 4.07 1.89 4.91
CA MET A 251 5.28 2.11 5.70
C MET A 251 6.08 3.34 5.24
N ARG A 252 5.47 4.23 4.42
CA ARG A 252 6.09 5.48 3.96
C ARG A 252 6.68 6.25 5.14
N GLY A 253 7.95 6.59 4.97
CA GLY A 253 8.73 7.35 5.92
C GLY A 253 9.08 6.68 7.24
N ARG A 254 8.91 5.36 7.32
CA ARG A 254 9.53 4.51 8.35
C ARG A 254 10.47 3.55 7.62
N ARG A 255 11.75 3.57 7.98
CA ARG A 255 12.73 2.55 7.59
C ARG A 255 13.27 1.94 8.85
#